data_AF-K0VQ30-F1
#
_entry.id   AF-K0VQ30-F1
#
_cell.length_a   1.000
_cell.length_b   1.000
_cell.length_c   1.000
_cell.angle_alpha   90.00
_cell.angle_beta   90.00
_cell.angle_gamma   90.00
#
_symmetry.space_group_name_H-M   'P 1'
#
loop_
_entity.id
_entity.type
_entity.pdbx_description
1 polymer ?
#
loop_
_entity_poly.entity_id
_entity_poly.type
_entity_poly.pdbx_seq_one_letter_code
_entity_poly.pdbx_strand_id
1 'polypeptide(L)' 'MKVTEGNRTRVQAYEGVCIARSGGGLQENFTVRKISYGEGVERVFPVYSPMIESVDVVRRGKVRRAKL' A
#
# COMPACT_ATOMS: atom_id res chain seq x y z
N MET A 1 0.14 -6.95 -4.57
CA MET A 1 -0.76 -7.67 -3.65
C MET A 1 -1.24 -8.93 -4.33
N LYS A 2 -1.13 -10.07 -3.65
CA LYS A 2 -1.70 -11.34 -4.12
C LYS A 2 -3.22 -11.29 -3.97
N VAL A 3 -3.92 -11.44 -5.08
CA VAL A 3 -5.37 -11.57 -5.16
C VAL A 3 -5.67 -13.01 -5.55
N THR A 4 -6.51 -13.69 -4.77
CA THR A 4 -6.90 -15.08 -5.01
C THR A 4 -8.32 -15.09 -5.58
N GLU A 5 -8.47 -15.53 -6.83
CA GLU A 5 -9.77 -15.78 -7.47
C GLU A 5 -9.90 -17.30 -7.63
N GLY A 6 -10.58 -17.94 -6.68
CA GLY A 6 -10.69 -19.41 -6.63
C GLY A 6 -9.33 -20.09 -6.48
N ASN A 7 -8.93 -20.90 -7.48
CA ASN A 7 -7.65 -21.63 -7.47
C ASN A 7 -6.47 -20.83 -8.03
N ARG A 8 -6.68 -19.63 -8.60
CA ARG A 8 -5.64 -18.87 -9.29
C ARG A 8 -5.24 -17.65 -8.45
N THR A 9 -3.94 -17.53 -8.19
CA THR A 9 -3.36 -16.35 -7.54
C THR A 9 -2.77 -15.43 -8.61
N ARG A 10 -3.07 -14.14 -8.51
CA ARG A 10 -2.49 -13.11 -9.37
C ARG A 10 -1.87 -12.01 -8.53
N VAL A 11 -0.78 -11.45 -9.02
CA VAL A 11 -0.15 -10.27 -8.46
C VAL A 11 -0.79 -9.03 -9.08
N GLN A 12 -1.44 -8.22 -8.25
CA GLN A 12 -1.94 -6.91 -8.64
C GLN A 12 -1.00 -5.83 -8.11
N ALA A 13 -0.51 -4.98 -9.00
CA ALA A 13 0.22 -3.77 -8.63
C ALA A 13 -0.76 -2.72 -8.09
N TYR A 14 -0.46 -2.18 -6.91
CA TYR A 14 -1.20 -1.07 -6.31
C TYR A 14 -0.24 0.08 -6.10
N GLU A 15 -0.28 1.06 -7.01
CA GLU A 15 0.59 2.23 -6.99
C GLU A 15 -0.20 3.47 -6.55
N GLY A 16 0.39 4.26 -5.67
CA GLY A 16 -0.20 5.50 -5.17
C GLY A 16 0.75 6.24 -4.24
N VAL A 17 0.25 7.30 -3.63
CA VAL A 17 1.02 8.10 -2.68
C VAL A 17 0.94 7.44 -1.30
N CYS A 18 2.10 7.20 -0.68
CA CYS A 18 2.14 6.79 0.72
C CYS A 18 1.82 8.01 1.61
N ILE A 19 0.66 7.99 2.26
CA ILE A 19 0.13 9.12 3.04
C ILE A 19 0.34 8.96 4.54
N ALA A 20 0.63 7.74 5.01
CA ALA A 20 0.86 7.46 6.42
C ALA A 20 1.69 6.19 6.59
N ARG A 21 2.44 6.14 7.69
CA ARG A 21 3.02 4.93 8.26
C ARG A 21 2.72 4.95 9.75
N SER A 22 2.25 3.83 10.30
CA SER A 22 1.81 3.77 11.68
C SER A 22 2.07 2.41 12.32
N GLY A 23 2.05 2.37 13.65
CA GLY A 23 2.38 1.17 14.42
C GLY A 23 3.88 0.99 14.64
N GLY A 24 4.26 -0.22 15.04
CA GLY A 24 5.64 -0.62 15.28
C GLY A 24 5.76 -2.14 15.41
N GLY A 25 6.96 -2.66 15.15
CA GLY A 25 7.20 -4.11 15.10
C GLY A 25 6.24 -4.80 14.13
N LEU A 26 5.68 -5.94 14.54
CA LEU A 26 4.77 -6.74 13.69
C LEU A 26 3.46 -6.05 13.32
N GLN A 27 3.05 -5.01 14.06
CA GLN A 27 1.83 -4.25 13.77
C GLN A 27 2.09 -3.02 12.88
N GLU A 28 3.32 -2.85 12.39
CA GLU A 28 3.64 -1.75 11.50
C GLU A 28 2.88 -1.85 10.18
N ASN A 29 2.30 -0.73 9.75
CA ASN A 29 1.54 -0.62 8.52
C ASN A 29 1.82 0.70 7.80
N PHE A 30 1.46 0.76 6.53
CA PHE A 30 1.51 1.97 5.71
C PHE A 30 0.22 2.10 4.89
N THR A 31 -0.19 3.35 4.65
CA THR A 31 -1.41 3.66 3.91
C THR A 31 -1.04 4.27 2.57
N VAL A 32 -1.56 3.67 1.50
CA VAL A 32 -1.38 4.16 0.13
C VAL A 32 -2.71 4.70 -0.39
N ARG A 33 -2.69 5.92 -0.91
CA ARG A 33 -3.83 6.58 -1.55
C ARG A 33 -3.65 6.64 -3.07
N LYS A 34 -4.67 6.24 -3.81
CA LYS A 34 -4.74 6.26 -5.28
C LYS A 34 -6.10 6.79 -5.73
N ILE A 35 -6.14 7.49 -6.87
CA ILE A 35 -7.40 7.73 -7.59
C ILE A 35 -7.64 6.58 -8.57
N SER A 36 -8.77 5.90 -8.44
CA SER A 36 -9.17 4.79 -9.30
C SER A 36 -10.54 5.08 -9.90
N TYR A 37 -10.63 5.14 -11.23
CA TYR A 37 -11.87 5.44 -11.95
C TYR A 37 -12.60 6.72 -11.47
N GLY A 38 -11.84 7.76 -11.10
CA GLY A 38 -12.38 9.02 -10.59
C GLY A 38 -12.63 9.05 -9.09
N GLU A 39 -12.61 7.90 -8.41
CA GLU A 39 -12.85 7.79 -6.97
C GLU A 39 -11.55 7.66 -6.17
N GLY A 40 -11.50 8.31 -5.01
CA GLY A 40 -10.39 8.21 -4.08
C GLY A 40 -10.42 6.87 -3.34
N VAL A 41 -9.38 6.05 -3.51
CA VAL A 41 -9.24 4.77 -2.82
C VAL A 41 -8.01 4.81 -1.93
N GLU A 42 -8.19 4.44 -0.67
CA GLU A 42 -7.11 4.25 0.29
C GLU A 42 -7.03 2.78 0.68
N ARG A 43 -5.80 2.26 0.77
CA ARG A 43 -5.54 0.91 1.28
C ARG A 43 -4.45 0.94 2.33
N VAL A 44 -4.70 0.24 3.43
CA VAL A 44 -3.75 0.03 4.52
C VAL A 44 -3.09 -1.33 4.34
N PHE A 45 -1.78 -1.35 4.38
CA PHE A 45 -0.97 -2.55 4.18
C PHE A 45 -0.08 -2.78 5.42
N PRO A 46 -0.22 -3.93 6.11
CA PRO A 46 0.75 -4.34 7.12
C PRO A 46 2.10 -4.64 6.45
N VAL A 47 3.19 -4.11 7.00
CA VAL A 47 4.55 -4.25 6.42
C VAL A 47 4.94 -5.73 6.26
N TYR A 48 4.54 -6.58 7.20
CA TYR A 48 4.88 -8.00 7.23
C TYR A 48 3.78 -8.91 6.67
N SER A 49 2.83 -8.37 5.90
CA SER A 49 1.73 -9.18 5.35
C SER A 49 2.24 -10.14 4.26
N PRO A 50 1.89 -11.45 4.31
CA PRO A 50 2.23 -12.41 3.25
C PRO A 50 1.50 -12.15 1.93
N MET A 51 0.50 -11.26 1.93
CA MET A 51 -0.20 -10.82 0.72
C MET A 51 0.61 -9.79 -0.08
N ILE A 52 1.65 -9.22 0.51
CA ILE A 52 2.59 -8.31 -0.15
C ILE A 52 3.74 -9.16 -0.69
N GLU A 53 4.05 -8.98 -1.96
CA GLU A 53 5.16 -9.68 -2.60
C GLU A 53 6.42 -8.83 -2.60
N SER A 54 6.30 -7.58 -3.03
CA SER A 54 7.35 -6.57 -2.96
C SER A 54 6.76 -5.18 -2.77
N VAL A 55 7.59 -4.25 -2.32
CA VAL A 55 7.29 -2.82 -2.24
C VAL A 55 8.47 -2.07 -2.84
N ASP A 56 8.22 -1.35 -3.93
CA ASP A 56 9.22 -0.56 -4.62
C ASP A 56 8.91 0.94 -4.51
N VAL A 57 9.93 1.74 -4.18
CA VAL A 57 9.80 3.20 -4.13
C VAL A 57 10.01 3.76 -5.53
N VAL A 58 8.91 4.04 -6.23
CA VAL A 58 8.93 4.62 -7.59
C VAL A 58 9.47 6.06 -7.57
N ARG A 59 9.02 6.87 -6.61
CA ARG A 59 9.42 8.28 -6.48
C ARG A 59 9.37 8.73 -5.01
N ARG A 60 10.32 9.58 -4.62
CA ARG A 60 10.33 10.25 -3.30
C ARG A 60 9.74 11.65 -3.42
N GLY A 61 8.75 11.96 -2.59
CA GLY A 61 8.17 13.30 -2.46
C GLY A 61 8.74 14.03 -1.25
N LYS A 62 8.87 15.36 -1.33
CA LYS A 62 9.22 16.21 -0.17
C LYS A 62 7.93 16.63 0.53
N VAL A 63 7.70 16.11 1.73
CA VAL A 63 6.54 16.43 2.57
C VAL A 63 6.99 17.12 3.86
N ARG A 64 6.11 17.92 4.46
CA ARG A 64 6.39 18.65 5.71
C ARG A 64 5.80 17.99 6.95
N ARG A 65 4.91 17.01 6.78
CA ARG A 65 4.22 16.29 7.86
C ARG A 65 4.20 14.80 7.53
N ALA A 66 4.15 13.98 8.58
CA ALA A 66 4.18 12.52 8.46
C ALA A 66 2.85 11.88 8.00
N LYS A 67 1.75 12.66 8.03
CA LYS A 67 0.42 12.22 7.60
C LYS A 67 -0.21 13.31 6.73
N LEU A 68 -0.74 12.96 5.56
CA LEU A 68 -1.63 13.78 4.68
C LEU A 68 -1.99 13.02 3.40
#